data_AF-A0A935Q2L7-F1
#
_entry.id   AF-A0A935Q2L7-F1
#
_cell.length_a   1.000
_cell.length_b   1.000
_cell.length_c   1.000
_cell.angle_alpha   90.00
_cell.angle_beta   90.00
_cell.angle_gamma   90.00
#
_symmetry.space_group_name_H-M   'P 1'
#
loop_
_entity.id
_entity.type
_entity.pdbx_description
1 polymer ?
#
loop_
_entity_poly.entity_id
_entity_poly.type
_entity_poly.pdbx_seq_one_letter_code
_entity_poly.pdbx_strand_id
1 'polypeptide(L)' 'MPTRFEDLPRNTRHDAERAACQFLLRNRYISLDEACQDRDLTLAELWSRILREAGLPDCDPPAFAPFA' A
#
# COMPACT_ATOMS: atom_id res chain seq x y z
N MET A 1 -6.70 11.20 -11.29
CA MET A 1 -6.92 11.12 -9.84
C MET A 1 -6.91 9.64 -9.50
N PRO A 2 -5.99 9.16 -8.65
CA PRO A 2 -6.03 7.77 -8.19
C PRO A 2 -7.39 7.47 -7.56
N THR A 3 -7.86 6.23 -7.71
CA THR A 3 -9.11 5.77 -7.08
C THR A 3 -8.84 5.56 -5.59
N ARG A 4 -9.81 5.80 -4.71
CA ARG A 4 -9.62 5.53 -3.28
C ARG A 4 -9.51 4.03 -3.05
N PHE A 5 -8.70 3.62 -2.08
CA PHE A 5 -8.61 2.21 -1.70
C PHE A 5 -9.98 1.60 -1.41
N GLU A 6 -10.84 2.33 -0.69
CA GLU A 6 -12.14 1.84 -0.21
C GLU A 6 -13.14 1.59 -1.34
N ASP A 7 -12.97 2.26 -2.49
CA ASP A 7 -13.83 2.13 -3.66
C ASP A 7 -13.47 0.89 -4.49
N LEU A 8 -12.34 0.25 -4.23
CA LEU A 8 -11.92 -0.95 -4.95
C LEU A 8 -12.78 -2.17 -4.59
N PRO A 9 -13.01 -3.08 -5.56
CA PRO A 9 -13.63 -4.37 -5.29
C PRO A 9 -12.91 -5.09 -4.15
N ARG A 10 -13.67 -5.80 -3.30
CA ARG A 10 -13.13 -6.47 -2.10
C ARG A 10 -11.92 -7.35 -2.40
N ASN A 11 -11.95 -8.11 -3.49
CA ASN A 11 -10.84 -8.98 -3.87
C ASN A 11 -9.58 -8.16 -4.22
N THR A 12 -9.74 -7.06 -4.96
CA THR A 12 -8.64 -6.14 -5.29
C THR A 12 -8.04 -5.49 -4.05
N ARG A 13 -8.87 -5.12 -3.06
CA ARG A 13 -8.38 -4.62 -1.76
C ARG A 13 -7.55 -5.67 -1.03
N HIS A 14 -8.04 -6.91 -0.94
CA HIS A 14 -7.29 -8.00 -0.32
C HIS A 14 -5.97 -8.28 -1.05
N ASP A 15 -5.95 -8.20 -2.38
CA ASP A 15 -4.72 -8.38 -3.15
C ASP A 15 -3.72 -7.24 -2.91
N ALA A 16 -4.18 -6.00 -2.78
CA ALA A 16 -3.35 -4.85 -2.42
C ALA A 16 -2.79 -4.96 -0.99
N GLU A 17 -3.60 -5.35 0.00
CA GLU A 17 -3.14 -5.64 1.36
C GLU A 17 -2.10 -6.76 1.38
N ARG A 18 -2.34 -7.83 0.62
CA ARG A 18 -1.40 -8.94 0.49
C ARG A 18 -0.08 -8.49 -0.15
N ALA A 19 -0.13 -7.66 -1.18
CA ALA A 19 1.06 -7.10 -1.82
C ALA A 19 1.89 -6.26 -0.83
N ALA A 20 1.24 -5.42 -0.03
CA ALA A 20 1.91 -4.65 1.01
C ALA A 20 2.56 -5.55 2.07
N CYS A 21 1.85 -6.56 2.58
CA CYS A 21 2.41 -7.53 3.52
C CYS A 21 3.63 -8.28 2.94
N GLN A 22 3.54 -8.72 1.69
CA GLN A 22 4.65 -9.39 1.00
C GLN A 22 5.85 -8.46 0.81
N PHE A 23 5.62 -7.20 0.48
CA PHE A 23 6.67 -6.19 0.38
C PHE A 23 7.40 -6.01 1.72
N LEU A 24 6.68 -5.90 2.83
CA LEU A 24 7.27 -5.79 4.17
C LEU A 24 8.14 -7.01 4.50
N LEU A 25 7.60 -8.21 4.32
CA LEU A 25 8.33 -9.47 4.58
C LEU A 25 9.58 -9.61 3.72
N ARG A 26 9.49 -9.32 2.42
CA ARG A 26 10.62 -9.45 1.47
C ARG A 26 11.77 -8.51 1.81
N ASN A 27 11.45 -7.31 2.29
CA ASN A 27 12.46 -6.29 2.61
C ASN A 27 12.79 -6.21 4.11
N ARG A 28 12.19 -7.08 4.93
CA ARG A 28 12.39 -7.15 6.39
C ARG A 28 11.98 -5.88 7.15
N TYR A 29 11.00 -5.14 6.63
CA TYR A 29 10.41 -4.02 7.35
C TYR A 29 9.29 -4.50 8.27
N ILE A 30 9.12 -3.84 9.41
CA ILE A 30 8.06 -4.04 10.39
C ILE A 30 6.79 -3.28 9.97
N SER A 31 6.93 -2.10 9.36
CA SER A 31 5.81 -1.25 8.96
C SER A 31 6.06 -0.52 7.63
N LEU A 32 4.98 -0.02 7.02
CA LEU A 32 5.09 0.84 5.83
C LEU A 32 5.74 2.19 6.16
N ASP A 33 5.58 2.68 7.39
CA ASP A 33 6.24 3.92 7.85
C ASP A 33 7.77 3.76 7.91
N GLU A 34 8.26 2.64 8.46
CA GLU A 34 9.69 2.31 8.44
C GLU A 34 10.21 2.22 7.00
N ALA A 35 9.46 1.57 6.10
CA ALA A 35 9.82 1.47 4.70
C ALA A 35 9.85 2.83 3.98
N CYS A 36 8.94 3.75 4.31
CA CYS A 36 8.93 5.12 3.82
C CYS A 36 10.20 5.86 4.25
N GLN A 37 10.57 5.77 5.54
CA GLN A 37 11.75 6.42 6.09
C GLN A 37 13.05 5.88 5.46
N ASP A 38 13.21 4.55 5.40
CA ASP A 38 14.41 3.90 4.84
C ASP A 38 14.60 4.22 3.35
N ARG A 39 13.51 4.44 2.61
CA ARG A 39 13.53 4.67 1.16
C ARG A 39 13.40 6.13 0.76
N ASP A 40 13.23 7.04 1.72
CA ASP A 40 12.95 8.45 1.49
C ASP A 40 11.76 8.66 0.53
N LEU A 41 10.64 7.97 0.81
CA LEU A 41 9.41 8.02 0.02
C LEU A 41 8.22 8.43 0.89
N THR A 42 7.25 9.12 0.29
CA THR A 42 5.93 9.28 0.90
C THR A 42 5.15 7.96 0.87
N LEU A 43 4.16 7.82 1.76
CA LEU A 43 3.30 6.63 1.78
C LEU A 43 2.59 6.40 0.44
N ALA A 44 2.15 7.47 -0.23
CA ALA A 44 1.51 7.38 -1.53
C ALA A 44 2.45 6.84 -2.60
N GLU A 45 3.69 7.35 -2.67
CA GLU A 45 4.69 6.87 -3.64
C GLU A 45 5.10 5.42 -3.39
N LEU A 46 5.31 5.05 -2.12
CA LEU A 46 5.61 3.68 -1.73
C LEU A 46 4.46 2.74 -2.12
N TRP A 47 3.23 3.14 -1.83
CA TRP A 47 2.04 2.37 -2.12
C TRP A 47 1.84 2.14 -3.61
N SER A 48 1.86 3.19 -4.43
CA SER A 48 1.80 3.08 -5.89
C SER A 48 2.89 2.18 -6.45
N ARG A 49 4.10 2.21 -5.86
CA ARG A 49 5.19 1.31 -6.25
C ARG A 49 4.87 -0.15 -5.93
N ILE A 50 4.37 -0.45 -4.74
CA ILE A 50 3.96 -1.80 -4.33
C ILE A 50 2.88 -2.34 -5.28
N LEU A 51 1.85 -1.55 -5.56
CA LEU A 51 0.77 -1.95 -6.46
C LEU A 51 1.27 -2.21 -7.89
N ARG A 52 2.12 -1.32 -8.40
CA ARG A 52 2.73 -1.50 -9.73
C ARG A 52 3.59 -2.75 -9.81
N GLU A 53 4.41 -3.03 -8.78
CA GLU A 53 5.20 -4.26 -8.71
C GLU A 53 4.33 -5.53 -8.62
N ALA A 54 3.12 -5.43 -8.05
CA ALA A 54 2.14 -6.50 -7.97
C ALA A 54 1.21 -6.61 -9.19
N GLY A 55 1.31 -5.70 -10.18
CA GLY A 55 0.41 -5.66 -11.33
C GLY A 55 -1.03 -5.24 -11.01
N LEU A 56 -1.21 -4.52 -9.89
CA LEU A 56 -2.51 -4.04 -9.41
C LEU A 56 -2.81 -2.62 -9.92
N PRO A 57 -4.10 -2.26 -10.05
CA PRO A 57 -4.48 -0.89 -10.39
C PRO A 57 -4.00 0.08 -9.31
N ASP A 58 -3.54 1.25 -9.73
CA ASP A 58 -3.09 2.31 -8.82
C ASP A 58 -4.28 2.89 -8.03
N CYS A 59 -4.07 3.13 -6.74
CA CYS A 59 -5.07 3.68 -5.83
C CYS A 59 -4.39 4.40 -4.67
N ASP A 60 -5.12 5.25 -3.97
CA ASP A 60 -4.63 5.83 -2.72
C ASP A 60 -4.38 4.72 -1.67
N PRO A 61 -3.41 4.89 -0.75
CA PRO A 61 -3.25 3.98 0.37
C PRO A 61 -4.54 3.95 1.23
N PRO A 62 -4.81 2.83 1.92
CA PRO A 62 -5.97 2.72 2.81
C PRO A 62 -5.96 3.87 3.81
N ALA A 63 -7.10 4.55 3.94
CA ALA A 63 -7.24 5.56 4.98
C ALA A 63 -7.21 4.84 6.33
N PHE A 64 -6.20 5.11 7.15
CA PHE A 64 -6.29 4.85 8.59
C PHE A 64 -7.30 5.85 9.14
N ALA A 65 -8.59 5.53 9.04
CA ALA A 65 -9.59 6.29 9.77
C ALA A 65 -9.21 6.20 11.26
N PRO A 66 -9.05 7.33 11.98
CA PRO A 66 -8.95 7.26 13.43
C PRO A 66 -10.17 6.49 13.93
N PHE A 67 -9.97 5.54 14.84
CA PHE A 67 -11.07 4.83 15.47
C PHE A 67 -12.05 5.87 16.02
N ALA A 68 -13.23 5.96 15.39
CA ALA A 68 -14.30 6.86 15.79
C ALA A 68 -15.05 6.29 17.00
#